data_AF-A0A352N0X3-F1
#
_entry.id   AF-A0A352N0X3-F1
#
_cell.length_a   1.000
_cell.length_b   1.000
_cell.length_c   1.000
_cell.angle_alpha   90.00
_cell.angle_beta   90.00
_cell.angle_gamma   90.00
#
_symmetry.space_group_name_H-M   'P 1'
#
loop_
_entity.id
_entity.type
_entity.pdbx_description
1 polymer ?
#
loop_
_entity_poly.entity_id
_entity_poly.type
_entity_poly.pdbx_seq_one_letter_code
_entity_poly.pdbx_strand_id
1 'polypeptide(L)'
;MKTVKTLKRRILRRGFNFIEITMAVLLLAILMAIMLPAISRAKDRAKFVRWFAFNRQCANDPANIVNFNFQEGTGNTLNNICAGADVENFKAYEYDGHLMKNNSTSTTVNNFQWIKSGGRWAKYGYKYALQFNGVDTYILIPGTQGLDFSPFDDFTVLCWVKFDKLGLGDCPFSKSLWGTETDAACQYDMYSNPYAGTYGQGSFDVDVFTTCGTWLDTHVNFNKANWVQLGLRYKHTGLDASGDPTGQITSFINGQALGDFLNTTSENPSTASATGWKACSGSGLNVPLVLGAAGCYRKYWSPATYDKTKVGVLSNELILKFFFKGRMDEFLLYKRALSDNEIIGHYEMGKE
;
A
#
# COMPACT_ATOMS: atom_id res chain seq x y z
N MET A 1 -67.63 57.59 27.82
CA MET A 1 -67.10 56.31 27.30
C MET A 1 -66.50 56.55 25.91
N LYS A 2 -65.18 56.42 25.74
CA LYS A 2 -64.49 56.58 24.45
C LYS A 2 -64.33 55.21 23.79
N THR A 3 -64.95 55.02 22.63
CA THR A 3 -64.93 53.77 21.86
C THR A 3 -63.65 53.70 21.02
N VAL A 4 -62.73 52.81 21.38
CA VAL A 4 -61.49 52.55 20.63
C VAL A 4 -61.84 51.74 19.37
N LYS A 5 -61.68 52.36 18.19
CA LYS A 5 -61.83 51.67 16.90
C LYS A 5 -60.56 50.86 16.60
N THR A 6 -60.64 49.54 16.76
CA THR A 6 -59.56 48.60 16.41
C THR A 6 -59.49 48.46 14.88
N LEU A 7 -58.44 49.02 14.27
CA LEU A 7 -58.21 48.97 12.83
C LEU A 7 -57.71 47.56 12.45
N LYS A 8 -58.61 46.66 12.02
CA LYS A 8 -58.23 45.37 11.43
C LYS A 8 -57.55 45.60 10.07
N ARG A 9 -56.22 45.72 10.06
CA ARG A 9 -55.40 45.65 8.84
C ARG A 9 -55.56 44.26 8.22
N ARG A 10 -56.34 44.15 7.15
CA ARG A 10 -56.31 42.98 6.24
C ARG A 10 -54.94 42.96 5.57
N ILE A 11 -54.06 42.08 6.04
CA ILE A 11 -52.83 41.72 5.31
C ILE A 11 -53.28 40.91 4.09
N LEU A 12 -53.43 41.60 2.96
CA LEU A 12 -53.60 40.96 1.66
C LEU A 12 -52.31 40.18 1.37
N ARG A 13 -52.35 38.86 1.51
CA ARG A 13 -51.28 37.97 1.05
C ARG A 13 -51.24 38.06 -0.47
N ARG A 14 -50.39 38.93 -1.02
CA ARG A 14 -49.97 38.83 -2.42
C ARG A 14 -49.11 37.57 -2.53
N GLY A 15 -49.63 36.54 -3.18
CA GLY A 15 -48.82 35.38 -3.54
C GLY A 15 -47.72 35.80 -4.51
N PHE A 16 -46.59 35.07 -4.46
CA PHE A 16 -45.50 35.27 -5.41
C PHE A 16 -45.97 34.94 -6.82
N ASN A 17 -45.55 35.75 -7.79
CA ASN A 17 -45.82 35.46 -9.19
C ASN A 17 -44.85 34.39 -9.73
N PHE A 18 -45.22 33.70 -10.81
CA PHE A 18 -44.41 32.63 -11.39
C PHE A 18 -43.01 33.11 -11.81
N ILE A 19 -42.90 34.36 -12.27
CA ILE A 19 -41.63 34.98 -12.69
C ILE A 19 -40.70 35.18 -11.49
N GLU A 20 -41.21 35.65 -10.35
CA GLU A 20 -40.49 35.83 -9.09
C GLU A 20 -39.95 34.50 -8.57
N ILE A 21 -40.78 33.45 -8.60
CA ILE A 21 -40.37 32.10 -8.19
C ILE A 21 -39.27 31.59 -9.14
N THR A 22 -39.45 31.74 -10.45
CA THR A 22 -38.47 31.29 -11.45
C THR A 22 -37.14 32.04 -11.31
N MET A 23 -37.18 33.36 -11.10
CA MET A 23 -36.00 34.19 -10.91
C MET A 23 -35.27 33.82 -9.61
N ALA A 24 -35.99 33.57 -8.52
CA ALA A 24 -35.40 33.12 -7.26
C ALA A 24 -34.71 31.75 -7.39
N VAL A 25 -35.34 30.79 -8.07
CA VAL A 25 -34.74 29.47 -8.33
C VAL A 25 -33.48 29.59 -9.20
N LEU A 26 -33.51 30.44 -10.23
CA LEU A 26 -32.37 30.66 -11.12
C LEU A 26 -31.19 31.30 -10.37
N LEU A 27 -31.45 32.31 -9.53
CA LEU A 27 -30.43 32.93 -8.69
C LEU A 27 -29.82 31.93 -7.69
N LEU A 28 -30.64 31.08 -7.06
CA LEU A 28 -30.17 30.01 -6.17
C LEU A 28 -29.32 28.98 -6.91
N ALA A 29 -29.72 28.58 -8.12
CA ALA A 29 -28.95 27.65 -8.94
C ALA A 29 -27.57 28.22 -9.32
N ILE A 30 -27.50 29.50 -9.69
CA ILE A 30 -26.23 30.19 -9.99
C ILE A 30 -25.34 30.28 -8.73
N LEU A 31 -25.91 30.66 -7.59
CA LEU A 31 -25.18 30.70 -6.33
C LEU A 31 -24.63 29.33 -5.94
N MET A 32 -25.44 28.27 -6.06
CA MET A 32 -24.99 26.90 -5.82
C MET A 32 -23.85 26.50 -6.77
N ALA A 33 -23.98 26.80 -8.07
CA ALA A 33 -22.93 26.49 -9.06
C ALA A 33 -21.60 27.19 -8.72
N ILE A 34 -21.64 28.41 -8.21
CA ILE A 34 -20.44 29.16 -7.78
C ILE A 34 -19.84 28.57 -6.49
N MET A 35 -20.67 28.11 -5.55
CA MET A 35 -20.20 27.56 -4.27
C MET A 35 -19.71 26.11 -4.34
N LEU A 36 -20.23 25.29 -5.25
CA LEU A 36 -19.90 23.87 -5.35
C LEU A 36 -18.39 23.59 -5.50
N PRO A 37 -17.62 24.30 -6.35
CA PRO A 37 -16.18 24.12 -6.45
C PRO A 37 -15.44 24.45 -5.15
N ALA A 38 -15.85 25.49 -4.43
CA ALA A 38 -15.25 25.89 -3.17
C ALA A 38 -15.52 24.85 -2.07
N ILE A 39 -16.75 24.32 -2.01
CA ILE A 39 -17.13 23.25 -1.08
C ILE A 39 -16.37 21.96 -1.40
N SER A 40 -16.26 21.58 -2.68
CA SER A 40 -15.47 20.42 -3.11
C SER A 40 -14.01 20.55 -2.68
N ARG A 41 -13.39 21.73 -2.90
CA ARG A 41 -12.02 22.01 -2.46
C ARG A 41 -11.86 21.94 -0.95
N ALA A 42 -12.80 22.51 -0.19
CA ALA A 42 -12.77 22.48 1.26
C ALA A 42 -12.88 21.04 1.80
N LYS A 43 -13.73 20.19 1.19
CA LYS A 43 -13.86 18.78 1.55
C LYS A 43 -12.56 18.00 1.30
N ASP A 44 -11.97 18.12 0.11
CA ASP A 44 -10.72 17.42 -0.23
C ASP A 44 -9.57 17.87 0.67
N ARG A 45 -9.49 19.19 0.96
CA ARG A 45 -8.52 19.74 1.90
C ARG A 45 -8.71 19.19 3.32
N ALA A 46 -9.95 19.10 3.79
CA ALA A 46 -10.25 18.58 5.11
C ALA A 46 -9.89 17.10 5.23
N LYS A 47 -10.17 16.28 4.20
CA LYS A 47 -9.75 14.87 4.15
C LYS A 47 -8.23 14.75 4.20
N PHE A 48 -7.51 15.51 3.37
CA PHE A 48 -6.04 15.53 3.38
C PHE A 48 -5.47 15.94 4.73
N VAL A 49 -5.95 17.05 5.33
CA VAL A 49 -5.43 17.52 6.63
C VAL A 49 -5.68 16.50 7.74
N ARG A 50 -6.87 15.88 7.76
CA ARG A 50 -7.21 14.82 8.71
C ARG A 50 -6.27 13.62 8.56
N TRP A 51 -6.09 13.13 7.33
CA TRP A 51 -5.14 12.06 7.04
C TRP A 51 -3.72 12.43 7.42
N PHE A 52 -3.25 13.64 7.08
CA PHE A 52 -1.88 14.05 7.36
C PHE A 52 -1.60 14.12 8.86
N ALA A 53 -2.56 14.61 9.64
CA ALA A 53 -2.49 14.57 11.11
C ALA A 53 -2.46 13.13 11.64
N PHE A 54 -3.32 12.25 11.11
CA PHE A 54 -3.35 10.83 11.48
C PHE A 54 -2.04 10.11 11.12
N ASN A 55 -1.53 10.29 9.90
CA ASN A 55 -0.26 9.71 9.44
C ASN A 55 0.92 10.16 10.31
N ARG A 56 0.91 11.40 10.83
CA ARG A 56 1.88 11.87 11.83
C ARG A 56 1.73 11.21 13.19
N GLN A 57 0.52 10.86 13.62
CA GLN A 57 0.33 10.04 14.82
C GLN A 57 0.88 8.63 14.59
N CYS A 58 0.65 8.02 13.42
CA CYS A 58 1.24 6.73 13.07
C CYS A 58 2.77 6.78 13.08
N ALA A 59 3.39 7.88 12.67
CA ALA A 59 4.84 8.08 12.73
C ALA A 59 5.41 8.17 14.15
N ASN A 60 4.56 8.41 15.15
CA ASN A 60 4.93 8.42 16.57
C ASN A 60 4.62 7.09 17.28
N ASP A 61 4.01 6.12 16.59
CA ASP A 61 3.80 4.79 17.14
C ASP A 61 5.17 4.07 17.22
N PRO A 62 5.61 3.64 18.41
CA PRO A 62 6.91 2.97 18.56
C PRO A 62 6.99 1.64 17.79
N ALA A 63 5.88 1.04 17.39
CA ALA A 63 5.91 -0.14 16.54
C ALA A 63 6.09 0.19 15.05
N ASN A 64 5.94 1.44 14.62
CA ASN A 64 6.06 1.82 13.22
C ASN A 64 7.53 2.03 12.82
N ILE A 65 8.05 1.18 11.96
CA ILE A 65 9.46 1.19 11.58
C ILE A 65 9.69 1.97 10.29
N VAL A 66 8.73 1.90 9.36
CA VAL A 66 8.79 2.60 8.07
C VAL A 66 7.48 3.32 7.84
N ASN A 67 7.53 4.62 7.61
CA ASN A 67 6.40 5.42 7.19
C ASN A 67 6.81 6.35 6.06
N PHE A 68 6.36 6.05 4.85
CA PHE A 68 6.50 6.90 3.68
C PHE A 68 5.15 7.48 3.32
N ASN A 69 5.01 8.80 3.40
CA ASN A 69 3.76 9.50 3.07
C ASN A 69 3.80 10.22 1.70
N PHE A 70 4.95 10.13 1.03
CA PHE A 70 5.24 10.64 -0.31
C PHE A 70 5.02 12.15 -0.46
N GLN A 71 5.13 12.95 0.61
CA GLN A 71 4.92 14.40 0.53
C GLN A 71 6.17 15.18 0.08
N GLU A 72 7.33 14.53 -0.06
CA GLU A 72 8.56 15.15 -0.59
C GLU A 72 8.36 15.70 -2.00
N GLY A 73 7.62 14.95 -2.83
CA GLY A 73 7.18 15.35 -4.17
C GLY A 73 8.32 15.54 -5.18
N THR A 74 9.57 15.31 -4.79
CA THR A 74 10.80 15.51 -5.58
C THR A 74 11.95 14.68 -5.02
N GLY A 75 13.05 14.56 -5.78
CA GLY A 75 14.29 13.92 -5.32
C GLY A 75 14.35 12.41 -5.55
N ASN A 76 15.43 11.80 -5.06
CA ASN A 76 15.78 10.38 -5.26
C ASN A 76 15.70 9.55 -3.97
N THR A 77 15.15 10.12 -2.91
CA THR A 77 15.01 9.49 -1.60
C THR A 77 13.61 9.76 -1.05
N LEU A 78 12.97 8.74 -0.49
CA LEU A 78 11.81 8.84 0.39
C LEU A 78 12.30 8.84 1.82
N ASN A 79 11.99 9.88 2.58
CA ASN A 79 12.43 9.97 3.95
C ASN A 79 11.47 9.17 4.82
N ASN A 80 12.02 8.28 5.65
CA ASN A 80 11.24 7.62 6.67
C ASN A 80 10.87 8.65 7.75
N ILE A 81 9.57 8.93 7.90
CA ILE A 81 9.12 9.98 8.82
C ILE A 81 8.89 9.50 10.26
N CYS A 82 9.15 8.24 10.58
CA CYS A 82 9.03 7.70 11.93
C CYS A 82 9.91 8.49 12.91
N ALA A 83 9.31 8.97 14.02
CA ALA A 83 10.02 9.73 15.05
C ALA A 83 10.93 8.84 15.92
N GLY A 84 10.64 7.55 15.97
CA GLY A 84 11.37 6.51 16.66
C GLY A 84 10.63 5.19 16.52
N ALA A 85 11.35 4.08 16.57
CA ALA A 85 10.78 2.75 16.65
C ALA A 85 11.44 1.99 17.82
N ASP A 86 10.72 1.02 18.38
CA ASP A 86 11.21 0.08 19.37
C ASP A 86 12.16 -0.94 18.71
N VAL A 87 13.23 -0.43 18.13
CA VAL A 87 14.32 -1.18 17.52
C VAL A 87 15.60 -0.67 18.18
N GLU A 88 16.45 -1.59 18.61
CA GLU A 88 17.70 -1.24 19.28
C GLU A 88 18.54 -0.32 18.38
N ASN A 89 18.94 0.84 18.91
CA ASN A 89 19.69 1.87 18.18
C ASN A 89 19.00 2.37 16.89
N PHE A 90 17.65 2.40 16.86
CA PHE A 90 16.89 2.87 15.71
C PHE A 90 17.33 4.25 15.23
N LYS A 91 17.60 4.36 13.92
CA LYS A 91 17.82 5.63 13.23
C LYS A 91 16.96 5.65 11.97
N ALA A 92 16.00 6.57 11.93
CA ALA A 92 15.01 6.63 10.84
C ALA A 92 15.65 6.65 9.44
N TYR A 93 16.74 7.42 9.27
CA TYR A 93 17.43 7.58 7.99
C TYR A 93 18.07 6.27 7.45
N GLU A 94 18.33 5.28 8.30
CA GLU A 94 18.83 3.96 7.86
C GLU A 94 17.73 3.15 7.15
N TYR A 95 16.48 3.58 7.29
CA TYR A 95 15.30 3.00 6.65
C TYR A 95 14.69 3.93 5.59
N ASP A 96 15.42 4.93 5.13
CA ASP A 96 15.01 5.75 3.99
C ASP A 96 14.90 4.89 2.72
N GLY A 97 13.95 5.24 1.85
CA GLY A 97 13.74 4.56 0.58
C GLY A 97 14.54 5.20 -0.53
N HIS A 98 15.47 4.47 -1.14
CA HIS A 98 16.23 4.96 -2.29
C HIS A 98 15.52 4.61 -3.60
N LEU A 99 15.33 5.60 -4.46
CA LEU A 99 14.68 5.41 -5.76
C LEU A 99 15.68 4.81 -6.76
N MET A 100 15.52 3.52 -7.04
CA MET A 100 16.45 2.72 -7.83
C MET A 100 15.90 2.31 -9.20
N LYS A 101 16.82 1.88 -10.07
CA LYS A 101 16.54 1.26 -11.35
C LYS A 101 17.33 -0.03 -11.50
N ASN A 102 16.69 -1.11 -11.94
CA ASN A 102 17.36 -2.40 -12.17
C ASN A 102 18.47 -2.26 -13.24
N ASN A 103 19.61 -2.93 -13.06
CA ASN A 103 20.81 -2.86 -13.91
C ASN A 103 21.48 -1.47 -14.04
N SER A 104 21.20 -0.53 -13.14
CA SER A 104 21.86 0.78 -13.15
C SER A 104 23.01 0.83 -12.15
N THR A 105 24.22 1.06 -12.63
CA THR A 105 25.28 1.62 -11.79
C THR A 105 24.79 2.97 -11.28
N SER A 106 24.99 3.23 -9.98
CA SER A 106 24.49 4.32 -9.11
C SER A 106 24.36 5.76 -9.66
N THR A 107 24.79 6.06 -10.89
CA THR A 107 24.86 7.40 -11.48
C THR A 107 23.80 7.69 -12.55
N THR A 108 22.91 6.73 -12.87
CA THR A 108 21.87 6.98 -13.90
C THR A 108 20.64 7.60 -13.26
N VAL A 109 20.10 8.65 -13.88
CA VAL A 109 18.82 9.26 -13.47
C VAL A 109 17.77 8.16 -13.38
N ASN A 110 17.19 7.96 -12.20
CA ASN A 110 16.10 7.00 -12.04
C ASN A 110 14.92 7.46 -12.91
N ASN A 111 14.19 6.51 -13.49
CA ASN A 111 13.04 6.83 -14.35
C ASN A 111 11.76 7.07 -13.55
N PHE A 112 11.90 7.37 -12.26
CA PHE A 112 10.76 7.67 -11.41
C PHE A 112 10.14 9.00 -11.80
N GLN A 113 8.82 9.05 -11.74
CA GLN A 113 8.07 10.29 -11.94
C GLN A 113 7.29 10.60 -10.67
N TRP A 114 7.68 11.69 -10.02
CA TRP A 114 6.85 12.33 -9.01
C TRP A 114 5.67 13.02 -9.70
N ILE A 115 4.46 12.58 -9.39
CA ILE A 115 3.24 13.14 -9.96
C ILE A 115 2.61 14.05 -8.92
N LYS A 116 2.76 15.37 -9.11
CA LYS A 116 1.95 16.36 -8.37
C LYS A 116 0.48 16.13 -8.72
N SER A 117 -0.39 16.13 -7.72
CA SER A 117 -1.79 15.71 -7.91
C SER A 117 -1.94 14.26 -8.37
N GLY A 118 -0.92 13.43 -8.15
CA GLY A 118 -0.93 12.02 -8.54
C GLY A 118 -1.61 11.13 -7.51
N GLY A 119 -1.51 11.49 -6.24
CA GLY A 119 -1.98 10.75 -5.07
C GLY A 119 -3.47 10.90 -4.79
N ARG A 120 -3.91 10.35 -3.65
CA ARG A 120 -5.28 10.51 -3.14
C ARG A 120 -5.61 11.97 -2.90
N TRP A 121 -6.85 12.38 -3.20
CA TRP A 121 -7.28 13.80 -3.17
C TRP A 121 -6.53 14.67 -4.20
N ALA A 122 -6.29 14.08 -5.37
CA ALA A 122 -5.57 14.66 -6.51
C ALA A 122 -6.13 16.00 -7.02
N LYS A 123 -7.46 16.21 -6.96
CA LYS A 123 -8.16 17.29 -7.69
C LYS A 123 -7.56 18.69 -7.50
N TYR A 124 -6.97 18.96 -6.33
CA TYR A 124 -6.36 20.25 -6.00
C TYR A 124 -4.86 20.14 -5.64
N GLY A 125 -4.23 19.01 -5.93
CA GLY A 125 -2.80 18.80 -5.74
C GLY A 125 -2.34 18.72 -4.30
N TYR A 126 -3.18 18.16 -3.42
CA TYR A 126 -2.82 18.00 -2.00
C TYR A 126 -1.83 16.86 -1.75
N LYS A 127 -1.89 15.78 -2.54
CA LYS A 127 -1.05 14.60 -2.37
C LYS A 127 -0.28 14.27 -3.64
N TYR A 128 1.01 14.03 -3.48
CA TYR A 128 1.87 13.49 -4.53
C TYR A 128 1.75 11.97 -4.55
N ALA A 129 2.17 11.37 -5.66
CA ALA A 129 2.40 9.94 -5.77
C ALA A 129 3.66 9.69 -6.59
N LEU A 130 4.25 8.52 -6.41
CA LEU A 130 5.39 8.07 -7.20
C LEU A 130 4.91 7.03 -8.22
N GLN A 131 5.27 7.23 -9.49
CA GLN A 131 4.95 6.30 -10.58
C GLN A 131 6.04 5.25 -10.77
N PHE A 132 5.64 3.99 -10.76
CA PHE A 132 6.43 2.81 -11.11
C PHE A 132 6.08 2.39 -12.54
N ASN A 133 7.10 2.02 -13.32
CA ASN A 133 6.94 1.75 -14.74
C ASN A 133 6.60 0.29 -15.08
N GLY A 134 6.67 -0.63 -14.11
CA GLY A 134 6.48 -2.06 -14.32
C GLY A 134 7.60 -2.77 -15.07
N VAL A 135 8.78 -2.14 -15.18
CA VAL A 135 9.91 -2.65 -15.96
C VAL A 135 11.17 -2.76 -15.11
N ASP A 136 11.56 -1.67 -14.45
CA ASP A 136 12.84 -1.60 -13.74
C ASP A 136 12.89 -0.63 -12.55
N THR A 137 11.83 0.13 -12.27
CA THR A 137 11.78 1.06 -11.13
C THR A 137 11.39 0.36 -9.85
N TYR A 138 12.15 0.57 -8.77
CA TYR A 138 11.84 0.06 -7.44
C TYR A 138 12.42 0.99 -6.35
N ILE A 139 11.91 0.88 -5.12
CA ILE A 139 12.48 1.57 -3.97
C ILE A 139 13.24 0.56 -3.12
N LEU A 140 14.49 0.85 -2.79
CA LEU A 140 15.34 0.03 -1.94
C LEU A 140 15.40 0.62 -0.53
N ILE A 141 15.09 -0.18 0.49
CA ILE A 141 15.24 0.19 1.90
C ILE A 141 16.38 -0.66 2.48
N PRO A 142 17.56 -0.07 2.76
CA PRO A 142 18.75 -0.83 3.10
C PRO A 142 18.80 -1.30 4.55
N GLY A 143 18.17 -0.60 5.49
CA GLY A 143 18.14 -0.99 6.90
C GLY A 143 17.36 -2.29 7.12
N THR A 144 17.99 -3.28 7.76
CA THR A 144 17.39 -4.61 7.94
C THR A 144 17.05 -4.97 9.38
N GLN A 145 17.72 -4.41 10.39
CA GLN A 145 17.56 -4.81 11.80
C GLN A 145 16.10 -4.71 12.29
N GLY A 146 15.39 -3.64 11.95
CA GLY A 146 13.96 -3.49 12.27
C GLY A 146 13.00 -4.20 11.32
N LEU A 147 13.50 -4.74 10.19
CA LEU A 147 12.69 -5.36 9.14
C LEU A 147 12.88 -6.88 9.05
N ASP A 148 13.81 -7.45 9.82
CA ASP A 148 14.11 -8.88 9.87
C ASP A 148 13.14 -9.58 10.83
N PHE A 149 11.95 -9.93 10.33
CA PHE A 149 10.98 -10.71 11.12
C PHE A 149 11.27 -12.21 11.09
N SER A 150 10.95 -12.89 12.19
CA SER A 150 10.87 -14.33 12.29
C SER A 150 9.41 -14.77 12.51
N PRO A 151 9.09 -16.07 12.41
CA PRO A 151 7.77 -16.58 12.77
C PRO A 151 7.34 -16.36 14.24
N PHE A 152 8.23 -15.81 15.08
CA PHE A 152 7.91 -15.41 16.45
C PHE A 152 7.53 -13.94 16.57
N ASP A 153 7.75 -13.16 15.52
CA ASP A 153 7.49 -11.73 15.50
C ASP A 153 6.13 -11.44 14.85
N ASP A 154 5.43 -10.45 15.37
CA ASP A 154 4.25 -9.90 14.74
C ASP A 154 4.62 -8.77 13.77
N PHE A 155 3.90 -8.64 12.66
CA PHE A 155 4.03 -7.47 11.80
C PHE A 155 2.76 -7.10 11.05
N THR A 156 2.71 -5.86 10.56
CA THR A 156 1.69 -5.39 9.63
C THR A 156 2.28 -4.45 8.60
N VAL A 157 2.03 -4.72 7.31
CA VAL A 157 2.37 -3.86 6.19
C VAL A 157 1.09 -3.26 5.62
N LEU A 158 1.07 -1.95 5.38
CA LEU A 158 -0.03 -1.25 4.72
C LEU A 158 0.52 -0.41 3.57
N CYS A 159 -0.09 -0.47 2.40
CA CYS A 159 0.28 0.41 1.29
C CYS A 159 -0.96 0.90 0.53
N TRP A 160 -0.87 2.12 0.02
CA TRP A 160 -1.87 2.67 -0.89
C TRP A 160 -1.29 2.68 -2.29
N VAL A 161 -1.98 1.98 -3.19
CA VAL A 161 -1.57 1.83 -4.58
C VAL A 161 -2.72 2.15 -5.53
N LYS A 162 -2.34 2.53 -6.75
CA LYS A 162 -3.23 2.62 -7.90
C LYS A 162 -2.56 1.89 -9.05
N PHE A 163 -3.11 0.76 -9.46
CA PHE A 163 -2.59 0.00 -10.59
C PHE A 163 -2.91 0.74 -11.90
N ASP A 164 -1.94 0.81 -12.81
CA ASP A 164 -2.26 1.25 -14.19
C ASP A 164 -3.00 0.13 -14.93
N LYS A 165 -2.58 -1.11 -14.68
CA LYS A 165 -3.22 -2.36 -15.07
C LYS A 165 -2.64 -3.45 -14.18
N LEU A 166 -3.48 -4.30 -13.60
CA LEU A 166 -3.00 -5.43 -12.81
C LEU A 166 -2.36 -6.48 -13.74
N GLY A 167 -1.06 -6.70 -13.58
CA GLY A 167 -0.25 -7.70 -14.28
C GLY A 167 -0.08 -8.99 -13.46
N LEU A 168 0.63 -9.96 -14.03
CA LEU A 168 1.14 -11.11 -13.28
C LEU A 168 2.37 -10.69 -12.50
N GLY A 169 2.35 -10.93 -11.20
CA GLY A 169 3.39 -10.57 -10.27
C GLY A 169 3.67 -9.07 -10.29
N ASP A 170 2.66 -8.21 -10.34
CA ASP A 170 2.87 -6.86 -9.82
C ASP A 170 3.10 -7.02 -8.31
N CYS A 171 4.30 -6.71 -7.83
CA CYS A 171 4.70 -6.86 -6.43
C CYS A 171 4.88 -5.48 -5.78
N PRO A 172 3.88 -4.97 -5.02
CA PRO A 172 3.98 -3.67 -4.37
C PRO A 172 5.09 -3.61 -3.32
N PHE A 173 5.38 -4.72 -2.63
CA PHE A 173 6.45 -4.82 -1.65
C PHE A 173 6.93 -6.26 -1.49
N SER A 174 8.21 -6.41 -1.18
CA SER A 174 8.80 -7.70 -0.84
C SER A 174 10.01 -7.57 0.06
N LYS A 175 10.21 -8.56 0.92
CA LYS A 175 11.49 -8.91 1.55
C LYS A 175 11.68 -10.41 1.35
N SER A 176 12.05 -10.76 0.12
CA SER A 176 12.06 -12.15 -0.34
C SER A 176 13.14 -12.42 -1.38
N LEU A 177 13.40 -13.71 -1.56
CA LEU A 177 14.29 -14.36 -2.49
C LEU A 177 13.49 -15.39 -3.26
N TRP A 178 13.11 -15.04 -4.46
CA TRP A 178 12.40 -15.97 -5.33
C TRP A 178 13.41 -16.79 -6.13
N GLY A 179 13.27 -18.12 -6.05
CA GLY A 179 14.15 -19.10 -6.66
C GLY A 179 13.39 -20.35 -7.09
N THR A 180 14.06 -21.49 -7.05
CA THR A 180 13.42 -22.80 -7.17
C THR A 180 12.78 -23.21 -5.84
N GLU A 181 11.97 -24.26 -5.85
CA GLU A 181 11.42 -24.88 -4.63
C GLU A 181 12.50 -25.18 -3.58
N THR A 182 13.75 -25.41 -3.98
CA THR A 182 14.83 -25.77 -3.02
C THR A 182 15.56 -24.59 -2.41
N ASP A 183 15.40 -23.36 -2.94
CA ASP A 183 16.20 -22.20 -2.54
C ASP A 183 15.43 -20.87 -2.48
N ALA A 184 14.12 -20.89 -2.70
CA ALA A 184 13.27 -19.74 -2.41
C ALA A 184 13.21 -19.47 -0.91
N ALA A 185 13.39 -18.21 -0.50
CA ALA A 185 13.21 -17.79 0.87
C ALA A 185 12.40 -16.51 0.93
N CYS A 186 11.47 -16.40 1.88
CA CYS A 186 10.67 -15.21 2.03
C CYS A 186 10.53 -14.90 3.51
N GLN A 187 10.60 -13.64 3.90
CA GLN A 187 10.04 -13.21 5.18
C GLN A 187 8.61 -12.74 4.98
N TYR A 188 8.41 -11.85 4.01
CA TYR A 188 7.08 -11.43 3.58
C TYR A 188 7.10 -10.82 2.19
N ASP A 189 6.08 -11.08 1.40
CA ASP A 189 5.77 -10.31 0.20
C ASP A 189 4.26 -10.37 -0.12
N MET A 190 3.87 -9.58 -1.10
CA MET A 190 2.53 -9.63 -1.68
C MET A 190 2.64 -9.34 -3.16
N TYR A 191 2.06 -10.19 -3.99
CA TYR A 191 2.11 -10.04 -5.43
C TYR A 191 0.83 -10.48 -6.09
N SER A 192 0.50 -9.87 -7.23
CA SER A 192 -0.71 -10.20 -7.95
C SER A 192 -0.57 -11.53 -8.71
N ASN A 193 -1.62 -12.34 -8.66
CA ASN A 193 -1.75 -13.53 -9.48
C ASN A 193 -3.06 -13.42 -10.30
N PRO A 194 -3.01 -12.96 -11.56
CA PRO A 194 -4.21 -12.83 -12.38
C PRO A 194 -4.76 -14.18 -12.85
N TYR A 195 -4.04 -15.29 -12.67
CA TYR A 195 -4.46 -16.63 -13.13
C TYR A 195 -5.25 -17.42 -12.09
N ALA A 196 -5.16 -17.04 -10.82
CA ALA A 196 -5.93 -17.69 -9.75
C ALA A 196 -7.27 -16.98 -9.44
N GLY A 197 -7.52 -15.78 -9.98
CA GLY A 197 -8.81 -15.08 -9.82
C GLY A 197 -9.89 -15.55 -10.81
N THR A 198 -11.16 -15.42 -10.41
CA THR A 198 -12.28 -15.52 -11.37
C THR A 198 -12.18 -14.31 -12.31
N TYR A 199 -12.16 -14.54 -13.63
CA TYR A 199 -11.79 -13.59 -14.69
C TYR A 199 -12.06 -12.10 -14.37
N GLY A 200 -10.98 -11.31 -14.23
CA GLY A 200 -11.01 -9.84 -14.17
C GLY A 200 -11.05 -9.20 -12.78
N GLN A 201 -11.09 -9.99 -11.69
CA GLN A 201 -11.04 -9.48 -10.31
C GLN A 201 -9.61 -9.44 -9.72
N GLY A 202 -8.67 -10.21 -10.26
CA GLY A 202 -7.30 -10.28 -9.72
C GLY A 202 -7.26 -10.99 -8.36
N SER A 203 -6.27 -11.86 -8.16
CA SER A 203 -5.97 -12.46 -6.86
C SER A 203 -4.61 -11.97 -6.36
N PHE A 204 -4.35 -12.12 -5.07
CA PHE A 204 -3.02 -11.92 -4.50
C PHE A 204 -2.53 -13.22 -3.91
N ASP A 205 -1.27 -13.50 -4.22
CA ASP A 205 -0.47 -14.45 -3.47
C ASP A 205 0.36 -13.65 -2.46
N VAL A 206 0.54 -14.25 -1.29
CA VAL A 206 1.34 -13.71 -0.20
C VAL A 206 2.19 -14.82 0.32
N ASP A 207 3.51 -14.64 0.24
CA ASP A 207 4.45 -15.48 0.96
C ASP A 207 4.74 -14.83 2.31
N VAL A 208 4.64 -15.61 3.39
CA VAL A 208 5.14 -15.25 4.73
C VAL A 208 5.87 -16.46 5.29
N PHE A 209 7.17 -16.28 5.52
CA PHE A 209 8.08 -17.34 5.92
C PHE A 209 8.08 -18.52 4.95
N THR A 210 7.54 -19.66 5.37
CA THR A 210 7.43 -20.90 4.57
C THR A 210 6.00 -21.18 4.11
N THR A 211 5.08 -20.23 4.32
CA THR A 211 3.67 -20.36 3.94
C THR A 211 3.38 -19.42 2.79
N CYS A 212 2.68 -19.92 1.77
CA CYS A 212 2.14 -19.13 0.68
C CYS A 212 0.61 -19.28 0.68
N GLY A 213 -0.09 -18.15 0.68
CA GLY A 213 -1.54 -18.10 0.61
C GLY A 213 -2.03 -17.36 -0.61
N THR A 214 -3.02 -17.93 -1.31
CA THR A 214 -3.72 -17.24 -2.41
C THR A 214 -5.13 -16.84 -1.99
N TRP A 215 -5.50 -15.58 -2.22
CA TRP A 215 -6.87 -15.08 -2.07
C TRP A 215 -7.52 -14.86 -3.43
N LEU A 216 -8.39 -15.79 -3.85
CA LEU A 216 -9.04 -15.75 -5.17
C LEU A 216 -10.12 -14.67 -5.31
N ASP A 217 -10.77 -14.30 -4.21
CA ASP A 217 -11.79 -13.25 -4.17
C ASP A 217 -11.29 -12.05 -3.38
N THR A 218 -10.96 -11.00 -4.12
CA THR A 218 -10.49 -9.71 -3.59
C THR A 218 -11.61 -8.69 -3.40
N HIS A 219 -12.83 -9.03 -3.84
CA HIS A 219 -13.99 -8.14 -3.89
C HIS A 219 -13.77 -6.80 -4.64
N VAL A 220 -12.64 -6.63 -5.34
CA VAL A 220 -12.24 -5.39 -6.02
C VAL A 220 -11.89 -5.66 -7.46
N ASN A 221 -12.41 -4.85 -8.37
CA ASN A 221 -11.97 -4.84 -9.76
C ASN A 221 -10.81 -3.85 -9.92
N PHE A 222 -9.57 -4.31 -9.84
CA PHE A 222 -8.38 -3.44 -9.89
C PHE A 222 -8.23 -2.64 -11.20
N ASN A 223 -8.83 -3.10 -12.31
CA ASN A 223 -8.81 -2.35 -13.57
C ASN A 223 -9.78 -1.16 -13.56
N LYS A 224 -10.73 -1.12 -12.61
CA LYS A 224 -11.71 -0.03 -12.44
C LYS A 224 -11.53 0.74 -11.14
N ALA A 225 -10.85 0.13 -10.16
CA ALA A 225 -10.56 0.75 -8.89
C ALA A 225 -9.63 1.96 -9.11
N ASN A 226 -9.84 3.01 -8.31
CA ASN A 226 -8.92 4.14 -8.30
C ASN A 226 -7.75 3.82 -7.36
N TRP A 227 -7.75 4.41 -6.16
CA TRP A 227 -6.84 4.05 -5.09
C TRP A 227 -7.38 2.88 -4.29
N VAL A 228 -6.52 1.91 -4.01
CA VAL A 228 -6.80 0.76 -3.16
C VAL A 228 -5.78 0.72 -2.04
N GLN A 229 -6.24 0.36 -0.85
CA GLN A 229 -5.33 0.02 0.24
C GLN A 229 -5.12 -1.48 0.23
N LEU A 230 -3.86 -1.91 0.21
CA LEU A 230 -3.47 -3.30 0.46
C LEU A 230 -2.91 -3.38 1.88
N GLY A 231 -3.21 -4.47 2.57
CA GLY A 231 -2.66 -4.76 3.88
C GLY A 231 -2.26 -6.22 4.01
N LEU A 232 -1.16 -6.46 4.71
CA LEU A 232 -0.70 -7.78 5.11
C LEU A 232 -0.42 -7.76 6.59
N ARG A 233 -1.01 -8.70 7.34
CA ARG A 233 -0.72 -8.92 8.75
C ARG A 233 -0.25 -10.34 8.97
N TYR A 234 0.80 -10.48 9.77
CA TYR A 234 1.16 -11.73 10.42
C TYR A 234 1.06 -11.57 11.93
N LYS A 235 0.43 -12.55 12.57
CA LYS A 235 0.29 -12.62 14.02
C LYS A 235 0.79 -13.97 14.51
N HIS A 236 1.81 -13.98 15.35
CA HIS A 236 2.25 -15.17 16.07
C HIS A 236 1.13 -15.64 17.02
N THR A 237 0.80 -16.93 16.97
CA THR A 237 -0.31 -17.51 17.75
C THR A 237 0.15 -18.51 18.82
N GLY A 238 1.45 -18.76 18.90
CA GLY A 238 2.05 -19.68 19.87
C GLY A 238 2.95 -20.71 19.21
N LEU A 239 3.09 -21.86 19.87
CA LEU A 239 3.86 -23.01 19.37
C LEU A 239 2.92 -24.20 19.17
N ASP A 240 3.21 -25.02 18.15
CA ASP A 240 2.55 -26.30 17.97
C ASP A 240 3.12 -27.37 18.94
N ALA A 241 2.64 -28.62 18.81
CA ALA A 241 3.08 -29.73 19.66
C ALA A 241 4.57 -30.11 19.46
N SER A 242 5.17 -29.74 18.33
CA SER A 242 6.59 -29.95 18.02
C SER A 242 7.47 -28.82 18.57
N GLY A 243 6.86 -27.74 19.07
CA GLY A 243 7.54 -26.53 19.50
C GLY A 243 7.82 -25.54 18.36
N ASP A 244 7.27 -25.78 17.16
CA ASP A 244 7.42 -24.90 16.02
C ASP A 244 6.42 -23.73 16.11
N PRO A 245 6.82 -22.52 15.69
CA PRO A 245 5.96 -21.34 15.78
C PRO A 245 4.75 -21.43 14.85
N THR A 246 3.58 -21.14 15.39
CA THR A 246 2.34 -20.98 14.62
C THR A 246 2.03 -19.51 14.42
N GLY A 247 1.38 -19.17 13.32
CA GLY A 247 0.93 -17.82 13.09
C GLY A 247 -0.26 -17.73 12.14
N GLN A 248 -0.92 -16.58 12.16
CA GLN A 248 -2.06 -16.25 11.33
C GLN A 248 -1.64 -15.19 10.30
N ILE A 249 -1.78 -15.53 9.02
CA ILE A 249 -1.61 -14.60 7.90
C ILE A 249 -2.99 -14.05 7.54
N THR A 250 -3.12 -12.74 7.45
CA THR A 250 -4.35 -12.08 7.01
C THR A 250 -4.02 -11.00 6.00
N SER A 251 -4.61 -11.10 4.80
CA SER A 251 -4.55 -10.07 3.78
C SER A 251 -5.77 -9.15 3.90
N PHE A 252 -5.61 -7.87 3.56
CA PHE A 252 -6.66 -6.87 3.61
C PHE A 252 -6.72 -6.09 2.32
N ILE A 253 -7.95 -5.76 1.89
CA ILE A 253 -8.19 -4.81 0.82
C ILE A 253 -9.18 -3.76 1.31
N ASN A 254 -8.82 -2.49 1.19
CA ASN A 254 -9.66 -1.36 1.61
C ASN A 254 -10.16 -1.49 3.06
N GLY A 255 -9.27 -1.89 3.96
CA GLY A 255 -9.57 -2.09 5.38
C GLY A 255 -10.32 -3.38 5.71
N GLN A 256 -10.78 -4.15 4.72
CA GLN A 256 -11.52 -5.40 4.95
C GLN A 256 -10.58 -6.59 4.87
N ALA A 257 -10.60 -7.45 5.89
CA ALA A 257 -9.90 -8.72 5.85
C ALA A 257 -10.47 -9.57 4.71
N LEU A 258 -9.57 -10.14 3.92
CA LEU A 258 -9.93 -11.21 3.02
C LEU A 258 -10.16 -12.48 3.84
N GLY A 259 -11.04 -13.36 3.37
CA GLY A 259 -11.39 -14.60 4.05
C GLY A 259 -10.22 -15.60 4.12
N ASP A 260 -10.52 -16.88 4.27
CA ASP A 260 -9.48 -17.90 4.25
C ASP A 260 -8.79 -17.96 2.88
N PHE A 261 -7.48 -18.23 2.90
CA PHE A 261 -6.69 -18.41 1.69
C PHE A 261 -6.57 -19.89 1.32
N LEU A 262 -6.32 -20.16 0.04
CA LEU A 262 -5.92 -21.48 -0.42
C LEU A 262 -4.42 -21.67 -0.20
N ASN A 263 -4.03 -22.76 0.45
CA ASN A 263 -2.62 -23.04 0.69
C ASN A 263 -1.99 -23.59 -0.60
N THR A 264 -1.20 -22.76 -1.25
CA THR A 264 -0.69 -23.05 -2.59
C THR A 264 0.23 -24.27 -2.65
N THR A 265 1.01 -24.56 -1.60
CA THR A 265 1.89 -25.74 -1.55
C THR A 265 1.16 -27.06 -1.77
N SER A 266 -0.11 -27.13 -1.37
CA SER A 266 -0.90 -28.36 -1.37
C SER A 266 -2.11 -28.31 -2.30
N GLU A 267 -2.63 -27.11 -2.57
CA GLU A 267 -3.90 -26.92 -3.30
C GLU A 267 -3.71 -26.20 -4.65
N ASN A 268 -2.56 -25.56 -4.90
CA ASN A 268 -2.26 -24.89 -6.17
C ASN A 268 -0.81 -25.15 -6.63
N PRO A 269 -0.57 -26.23 -7.40
CA PRO A 269 0.79 -26.61 -7.84
C PRO A 269 1.41 -25.62 -8.85
N SER A 270 0.69 -24.57 -9.26
CA SER A 270 1.21 -23.54 -10.17
C SER A 270 1.95 -22.41 -9.46
N THR A 271 2.04 -22.47 -8.13
CA THR A 271 2.63 -21.45 -7.26
C THR A 271 3.62 -22.14 -6.33
N ALA A 272 4.88 -21.70 -6.38
CA ALA A 272 5.92 -22.21 -5.49
C ALA A 272 5.88 -21.44 -4.17
N SER A 273 6.18 -22.11 -3.07
CA SER A 273 6.33 -21.45 -1.77
C SER A 273 7.79 -21.38 -1.38
N ALA A 274 8.12 -20.35 -0.61
CA ALA A 274 9.42 -20.27 0.03
C ALA A 274 9.65 -21.48 0.95
N THR A 275 10.87 -22.03 0.90
CA THR A 275 11.27 -23.17 1.74
C THR A 275 12.12 -22.77 2.93
N GLY A 276 12.38 -21.46 3.07
CA GLY A 276 12.97 -20.89 4.27
C GLY A 276 12.72 -19.39 4.37
N TRP A 277 13.24 -18.80 5.43
CA TRP A 277 13.14 -17.35 5.66
C TRP A 277 14.44 -16.75 6.22
N LYS A 278 15.23 -17.57 6.94
CA LYS A 278 16.49 -17.17 7.57
C LYS A 278 17.50 -16.59 6.57
N ALA A 279 17.45 -17.03 5.31
CA ALA A 279 18.30 -16.50 4.24
C ALA A 279 18.04 -15.00 3.97
N CYS A 280 16.85 -14.48 4.30
CA CYS A 280 16.52 -13.06 4.17
C CYS A 280 17.07 -12.19 5.32
N SER A 281 17.45 -12.80 6.45
CA SER A 281 17.90 -12.09 7.66
C SER A 281 19.43 -12.05 7.83
N GLY A 282 19.93 -11.27 8.78
CA GLY A 282 21.35 -10.99 9.05
C GLY A 282 22.34 -12.18 9.20
N SER A 283 21.88 -13.43 9.32
CA SER A 283 22.73 -14.63 9.24
C SER A 283 22.87 -15.23 7.84
N GLY A 284 22.12 -14.71 6.87
CA GLY A 284 22.04 -15.17 5.48
C GLY A 284 22.52 -14.12 4.48
N LEU A 285 21.70 -13.86 3.46
CA LEU A 285 21.98 -12.88 2.40
C LEU A 285 21.56 -11.45 2.78
N ASN A 286 20.90 -11.27 3.94
CA ASN A 286 20.45 -9.97 4.47
C ASN A 286 19.68 -9.15 3.41
N VAL A 287 18.54 -9.70 2.99
CA VAL A 287 17.77 -9.20 1.86
C VAL A 287 17.08 -7.90 2.25
N PRO A 288 17.23 -6.81 1.48
CA PRO A 288 16.59 -5.54 1.80
C PRO A 288 15.08 -5.61 1.58
N LEU A 289 14.34 -4.72 2.24
CA LEU A 289 12.96 -4.45 1.85
C LEU A 289 12.97 -3.70 0.52
N VAL A 290 12.14 -4.14 -0.42
CA VAL A 290 11.96 -3.54 -1.74
C VAL A 290 10.50 -3.17 -1.93
N LEU A 291 10.24 -1.96 -2.45
CA LEU A 291 8.90 -1.57 -2.91
C LEU A 291 8.87 -1.55 -4.44
N GLY A 292 7.80 -2.08 -5.01
CA GLY A 292 7.54 -2.09 -6.44
C GLY A 292 8.28 -3.16 -7.25
N ALA A 293 8.83 -4.19 -6.60
CA ALA A 293 9.38 -5.39 -7.23
C ALA A 293 9.48 -6.55 -6.21
N ALA A 294 9.69 -7.75 -6.72
CA ALA A 294 10.09 -8.92 -5.95
C ALA A 294 11.62 -9.13 -5.99
N GLY A 295 12.22 -9.48 -4.86
CA GLY A 295 13.63 -9.85 -4.75
C GLY A 295 13.93 -11.25 -5.29
N CYS A 296 14.90 -11.39 -6.18
CA CYS A 296 15.40 -12.67 -6.68
C CYS A 296 16.93 -12.72 -6.46
N TYR A 297 17.37 -13.66 -5.64
CA TYR A 297 18.77 -14.03 -5.59
C TYR A 297 18.95 -15.40 -6.21
N ARG A 298 19.89 -15.44 -7.16
CA ARG A 298 20.36 -16.60 -7.92
C ARG A 298 19.54 -16.94 -9.17
N LYS A 299 19.71 -16.12 -10.22
CA LYS A 299 19.84 -16.55 -11.64
C LYS A 299 18.77 -17.49 -12.26
N TYR A 300 17.65 -17.80 -11.62
CA TYR A 300 16.77 -18.87 -12.09
C TYR A 300 15.30 -18.51 -11.96
N TRP A 301 14.78 -17.82 -12.98
CA TRP A 301 13.36 -17.89 -13.32
C TRP A 301 13.10 -17.83 -14.84
N SER A 302 14.16 -17.90 -15.66
CA SER A 302 14.05 -17.98 -17.13
C SER A 302 15.12 -18.93 -17.69
N PRO A 303 14.74 -19.89 -18.57
CA PRO A 303 15.70 -20.73 -19.29
C PRO A 303 16.75 -19.94 -20.08
N ALA A 304 16.47 -18.68 -20.46
CA ALA A 304 17.37 -17.84 -21.23
C ALA A 304 18.52 -17.22 -20.42
N THR A 305 18.41 -17.17 -19.08
CA THR A 305 19.45 -16.60 -18.18
C THR A 305 20.20 -17.67 -17.39
N TYR A 306 19.87 -18.95 -17.63
CA TYR A 306 20.55 -20.12 -17.06
C TYR A 306 21.95 -20.26 -17.69
N ASP A 307 23.00 -20.03 -16.90
CA ASP A 307 24.35 -20.44 -17.29
C ASP A 307 24.80 -21.59 -16.40
N LYS A 308 24.83 -22.77 -17.06
CA LYS A 308 25.16 -24.11 -16.56
C LYS A 308 26.57 -24.26 -16.02
N THR A 309 27.45 -23.28 -16.20
CA THR A 309 28.87 -23.37 -15.82
C THR A 309 29.17 -22.82 -14.43
N LYS A 310 28.21 -22.17 -13.77
CA LYS A 310 28.36 -21.55 -12.44
C LYS A 310 27.38 -22.11 -11.41
N VAL A 311 27.28 -23.43 -11.34
CA VAL A 311 26.47 -24.12 -10.32
C VAL A 311 27.11 -23.88 -8.94
N GLY A 312 26.32 -23.48 -7.94
CA GLY A 312 26.79 -23.44 -6.55
C GLY A 312 27.22 -22.07 -6.00
N VAL A 313 27.49 -21.05 -6.82
CA VAL A 313 27.91 -19.73 -6.31
C VAL A 313 26.69 -18.82 -6.09
N LEU A 314 26.40 -18.46 -4.83
CA LEU A 314 25.46 -17.39 -4.50
C LEU A 314 26.15 -16.05 -4.83
N SER A 315 25.55 -15.25 -5.71
CA SER A 315 25.99 -13.87 -5.97
C SER A 315 25.30 -12.96 -4.97
N ASN A 316 25.99 -11.93 -4.45
CA ASN A 316 25.39 -10.86 -3.63
C ASN A 316 24.70 -9.76 -4.49
N GLU A 317 24.52 -10.02 -5.79
CA GLU A 317 23.73 -9.17 -6.69
C GLU A 317 22.22 -9.35 -6.54
N LEU A 318 21.53 -8.27 -6.16
CA LEU A 318 20.06 -8.21 -6.09
C LEU A 318 19.50 -8.16 -7.52
N ILE A 319 18.92 -9.27 -7.97
CA ILE A 319 18.18 -9.30 -9.24
C ILE A 319 16.71 -9.12 -8.91
N LEU A 320 16.05 -8.13 -9.50
CA LEU A 320 14.64 -7.89 -9.26
C LEU A 320 13.78 -8.41 -10.41
N LYS A 321 12.59 -8.90 -10.05
CA LYS A 321 11.54 -9.37 -10.96
C LYS A 321 10.21 -8.76 -10.56
N PHE A 322 9.17 -9.03 -11.35
CA PHE A 322 7.79 -8.78 -10.91
C PHE A 322 7.56 -7.31 -10.51
N PHE A 323 8.02 -6.42 -11.39
CA PHE A 323 7.95 -4.99 -11.18
C PHE A 323 6.51 -4.50 -11.20
N PHE A 324 6.12 -3.80 -10.15
CA PHE A 324 4.83 -3.16 -10.03
C PHE A 324 4.67 -2.06 -11.10
N LYS A 325 3.54 -2.10 -11.81
CA LYS A 325 3.11 -1.01 -12.69
C LYS A 325 1.95 -0.21 -12.12
N GLY A 326 2.24 0.99 -11.63
CA GLY A 326 1.23 1.88 -11.10
C GLY A 326 1.81 2.98 -10.24
N ARG A 327 0.99 3.50 -9.32
CA ARG A 327 1.37 4.56 -8.40
C ARG A 327 1.28 4.09 -6.97
N MET A 328 2.16 4.61 -6.12
CA MET A 328 2.09 4.48 -4.67
C MET A 328 2.11 5.87 -4.05
N ASP A 329 1.34 6.09 -2.98
CA ASP A 329 1.33 7.37 -2.27
C ASP A 329 1.42 7.25 -0.74
N GLU A 330 1.48 6.02 -0.21
CA GLU A 330 1.70 5.76 1.20
C GLU A 330 2.16 4.31 1.41
N PHE A 331 3.13 4.13 2.30
CA PHE A 331 3.61 2.81 2.76
C PHE A 331 3.91 2.88 4.26
N LEU A 332 3.40 1.92 5.02
CA LEU A 332 3.67 1.77 6.45
C LEU A 332 4.05 0.32 6.76
N LEU A 333 4.96 0.13 7.72
CA LEU A 333 5.33 -1.17 8.24
C LEU A 333 5.51 -1.12 9.77
N TYR A 334 4.75 -1.97 10.46
CA TYR A 334 4.74 -2.09 11.91
C TYR A 334 5.34 -3.41 12.38
N LYS A 335 6.10 -3.42 13.48
CA LYS A 335 6.54 -4.62 14.23
C LYS A 335 5.50 -5.11 15.26
N ARG A 336 4.23 -5.00 14.90
CA ARG A 336 3.11 -5.57 15.67
C ARG A 336 1.96 -5.91 14.74
N ALA A 337 1.11 -6.82 15.18
CA ALA A 337 -0.09 -7.21 14.48
C ALA A 337 -1.18 -6.17 14.79
N LEU A 338 -1.45 -5.24 13.87
CA LEU A 338 -2.55 -4.30 14.03
C LEU A 338 -3.88 -5.07 14.13
N SER A 339 -4.77 -4.60 15.00
CA SER A 339 -6.14 -5.10 15.06
C SER A 339 -6.92 -4.73 13.79
N ASP A 340 -8.00 -5.46 13.50
CA ASP A 340 -8.86 -5.19 12.35
C ASP A 340 -9.38 -3.74 12.38
N ASN A 341 -9.74 -3.22 13.56
CA ASN A 341 -10.20 -1.85 13.74
C ASN A 341 -9.13 -0.79 13.44
N GLU A 342 -7.86 -1.07 13.76
CA GLU A 342 -6.76 -0.17 13.41
C GLU A 342 -6.57 -0.13 11.89
N ILE A 343 -6.62 -1.29 11.22
CA ILE A 343 -6.49 -1.39 9.76
C ILE A 343 -7.68 -0.69 9.06
N ILE A 344 -8.91 -0.90 9.55
CA ILE A 344 -10.10 -0.15 9.09
C ILE A 344 -9.91 1.36 9.33
N GLY A 345 -9.38 1.75 10.49
CA GLY A 345 -9.08 3.15 10.80
C GLY A 345 -8.11 3.77 9.80
N HIS A 346 -7.05 3.05 9.44
CA HIS A 346 -6.12 3.45 8.38
C HIS A 346 -6.83 3.66 7.04
N TYR A 347 -7.72 2.73 6.65
CA TYR A 347 -8.51 2.88 5.44
C TYR A 347 -9.41 4.11 5.47
N GLU A 348 -10.21 4.27 6.54
CA GLU A 348 -11.19 5.34 6.69
C GLU A 348 -10.56 6.74 6.73
N MET A 349 -9.37 6.85 7.31
CA MET A 349 -8.60 8.09 7.28
C MET A 349 -8.02 8.36 5.90
N GLY A 350 -7.62 7.32 5.18
CA GLY A 350 -6.95 7.42 3.89
C GLY A 350 -7.84 7.46 2.65
N LYS A 351 -9.11 7.04 2.72
CA LYS A 351 -9.97 6.94 1.53
C LYS A 351 -10.38 8.30 0.95
N GLU A 352 -10.58 8.32 -0.37
CA GLU A 352 -10.87 9.53 -1.16
C GLU A 352 -12.22 10.19 -0.92
#